data_AF-A0A259K4K7-F1
#
_entry.id   AF-A0A259K4K7-F1
#
_cell.length_a   1.000
_cell.length_b   1.000
_cell.length_c   1.000
_cell.angle_alpha   90.00
_cell.angle_beta   90.00
_cell.angle_gamma   90.00
#
_symmetry.space_group_name_H-M   'P 1'
#
loop_
_entity.id
_entity.type
_entity.pdbx_description
1 polymer ?
#
loop_
_entity_poly.entity_id
_entity_poly.type
_entity_poly.pdbx_seq_one_letter_code
_entity_poly.pdbx_strand_id
1 'polypeptide(L)' 'MGETEQAAARVASEGTPGRSVSVNGRAYAWPAQPTVVVCFDGCDPAYVAAARAAGVVPTLER' A
#
# COMPACT_ATOMS: atom_id res chain seq x y z
N MET A 1 12.82 -31.76 21.70
CA MET A 1 13.79 -31.75 20.60
C MET A 1 12.97 -31.59 19.32
N GLY A 2 13.00 -30.40 18.71
CA GLY A 2 12.29 -30.03 17.47
C GLY A 2 10.77 -29.84 17.64
N GLU A 3 10.08 -28.80 17.16
CA GLU A 3 10.43 -27.76 16.19
C GLU A 3 9.58 -26.52 16.52
N THR A 4 10.21 -25.48 17.08
CA THR A 4 9.68 -24.11 17.07
C THR A 4 10.21 -23.43 15.83
N GLU A 5 9.57 -23.63 14.67
CA GLU A 5 9.91 -22.82 13.49
C GLU A 5 8.76 -22.75 12.48
N GLN A 6 7.78 -21.92 12.81
CA GLN A 6 7.05 -21.18 11.77
C GLN A 6 7.44 -19.70 11.90
N ALA A 7 8.75 -19.45 11.77
CA ALA A 7 9.26 -18.14 11.42
C ALA A 7 9.10 -17.96 9.90
N ALA A 8 8.65 -16.76 9.51
CA ALA A 8 8.44 -16.31 8.14
C ALA A 8 7.31 -17.02 7.38
N ALA A 9 6.06 -16.69 7.75
CA ALA A 9 4.95 -16.76 6.82
C ALA A 9 5.31 -15.97 5.55
N ARG A 10 5.71 -16.69 4.50
CA ARG A 10 5.78 -16.14 3.15
C ARG A 10 4.39 -15.67 2.79
N VAL A 11 4.19 -14.36 2.68
CA VAL A 11 2.94 -13.79 2.17
C VAL A 11 2.93 -13.99 0.65
N ALA A 12 2.56 -15.20 0.21
CA ALA A 12 2.04 -15.49 -1.13
C ALA A 12 0.83 -16.40 -0.90
N SER A 13 -0.38 -16.11 -1.35
CA SER A 13 -0.79 -16.25 -2.76
C SER A 13 -2.28 -15.87 -2.95
N GLU A 14 -2.62 -15.49 -4.18
CA GLU A 14 -3.94 -15.56 -4.86
C GLU A 14 -5.10 -14.67 -4.37
N GLY A 15 -5.36 -13.61 -5.15
CA GLY A 15 -6.66 -12.95 -5.18
C GLY A 15 -7.75 -13.93 -5.60
N THR A 16 -8.55 -14.38 -4.65
CA THR A 16 -9.78 -15.14 -4.90
C THR A 16 -10.92 -14.17 -5.20
N PRO A 17 -11.77 -14.44 -6.21
CA PRO A 17 -12.96 -13.64 -6.44
C PRO A 17 -13.88 -13.79 -5.22
N GLY A 18 -14.17 -12.69 -4.53
CA GLY A 18 -15.17 -12.64 -3.44
C GLY A 18 -14.66 -12.55 -2.01
N ARG A 19 -13.35 -12.37 -1.76
CA ARG A 19 -12.88 -12.04 -0.40
C ARG A 19 -13.09 -10.55 -0.10
N SER A 20 -13.53 -10.24 1.11
CA SER A 20 -13.61 -8.87 1.64
C SER A 20 -13.07 -8.85 3.07
N VAL A 21 -12.48 -7.73 3.49
CA VAL A 21 -12.00 -7.52 4.85
C VAL A 21 -12.90 -6.50 5.54
N SER A 22 -13.45 -6.84 6.70
CA SER A 22 -14.28 -5.92 7.50
C SER A 22 -13.45 -5.26 8.60
N VAL A 23 -13.36 -3.93 8.60
CA VAL A 23 -12.61 -3.14 9.59
C VAL A 23 -13.42 -1.91 9.97
N ASN A 24 -13.58 -1.63 11.27
CA ASN A 24 -14.28 -0.44 11.79
C ASN A 24 -15.68 -0.21 11.15
N GLY A 25 -16.44 -1.28 10.93
CA GLY A 25 -17.77 -1.21 10.31
C GLY A 25 -17.77 -0.96 8.79
N ARG A 26 -16.60 -1.00 8.13
CA ARG A 26 -16.46 -0.89 6.67
C ARG A 26 -15.96 -2.20 6.08
N ALA A 27 -16.60 -2.64 5.00
CA ALA A 27 -16.14 -3.77 4.20
C ALA A 27 -15.25 -3.26 3.05
N TYR A 28 -14.02 -3.75 2.98
CA TYR A 28 -13.07 -3.46 1.92
C TYR A 28 -12.98 -4.65 0.98
N ALA A 29 -13.07 -4.42 -0.32
CA ALA A 29 -12.84 -5.47 -1.31
C ALA A 29 -11.39 -5.97 -1.22
N TRP A 30 -11.19 -7.27 -1.48
CA TRP A 30 -9.84 -7.78 -1.62
C TRP A 30 -9.12 -7.10 -2.79
N PRO A 31 -7.89 -6.61 -2.60
CA PRO A 31 -7.18 -5.91 -3.67
C PRO A 31 -6.79 -6.86 -4.81
N ALA A 32 -7.04 -6.44 -6.05
CA ALA A 32 -6.73 -7.24 -7.26
C ALA A 32 -5.23 -7.25 -7.60
N GLN A 33 -4.47 -6.32 -7.03
CA GLN A 33 -3.02 -6.16 -7.18
C GLN A 33 -2.43 -5.73 -5.83
N PRO A 34 -1.11 -5.87 -5.59
CA PRO A 34 -0.49 -5.35 -4.38
C PRO A 34 -0.82 -3.87 -4.18
N THR A 35 -1.54 -3.55 -3.10
CA THR A 35 -1.98 -2.19 -2.79
C THR A 35 -1.12 -1.64 -1.66
N VAL A 36 -0.53 -0.47 -1.88
CA VAL A 36 0.22 0.28 -0.87
C VAL A 36 -0.47 1.61 -0.58
N VAL A 37 -0.35 2.08 0.65
CA VAL A 37 -0.82 3.40 1.07
C VAL A 37 0.38 4.16 1.60
N VAL A 38 0.61 5.35 1.07
CA VAL A 38 1.69 6.24 1.51
C VAL A 38 1.06 7.40 2.26
N CYS A 39 1.38 7.54 3.55
CA CYS A 39 1.11 8.77 4.28
C CYS A 39 2.22 9.74 3.98
N PHE A 40 1.93 10.78 3.20
CA PHE A 40 2.86 11.89 3.02
C PHE A 40 2.57 12.95 4.09
N ASP A 41 3.13 12.72 5.28
CA ASP A 41 2.86 13.57 6.45
C ASP A 41 3.29 15.03 6.19
N GLY A 42 2.44 15.97 6.60
CA GLY A 42 2.66 17.40 6.42
C GLY A 42 2.75 17.88 4.96
N CYS A 43 2.36 17.06 3.97
CA CYS A 43 2.46 17.37 2.54
C CYS A 43 1.54 18.52 2.10
N ASP A 44 1.93 19.74 2.43
CA ASP A 44 1.35 20.95 1.88
C ASP A 44 1.37 20.89 0.34
N PRO A 45 0.25 21.15 -0.35
CA PRO A 45 0.19 21.21 -1.80
C PRO A 45 1.29 22.07 -2.44
N ALA A 46 1.76 23.13 -1.76
CA ALA A 46 2.83 23.99 -2.22
C ALA A 46 4.16 23.24 -2.42
N TYR A 47 4.46 22.22 -1.62
CA TYR A 47 5.69 21.43 -1.78
C TYR A 47 5.68 20.63 -3.08
N VAL A 48 4.56 20.00 -3.40
CA VAL A 48 4.43 19.24 -4.66
C VAL A 48 4.48 20.20 -5.84
N ALA A 49 3.80 21.36 -5.76
CA ALA A 49 3.84 22.37 -6.82
C ALA A 49 5.26 22.89 -7.07
N ALA A 50 6.03 23.19 -6.00
CA ALA A 50 7.42 23.62 -6.12
C ALA A 50 8.31 22.53 -6.72
N ALA A 51 8.15 21.28 -6.27
CA ALA A 51 8.93 20.15 -6.79
C ALA A 51 8.66 19.86 -8.28
N ARG A 52 7.41 20.02 -8.72
CA ARG A 52 7.02 19.96 -10.14
C ARG A 52 7.66 21.08 -10.95
N ALA A 53 7.55 22.32 -10.49
CA ALA A 53 8.16 23.47 -11.16
C ALA A 53 9.69 23.35 -11.28
N ALA A 54 10.33 22.74 -10.28
CA ALA A 54 11.76 22.44 -10.28
C ALA A 54 12.14 21.21 -11.15
N GLY A 55 11.17 20.43 -11.63
CA GLY A 55 11.40 19.24 -12.46
C GLY A 55 12.05 18.07 -11.72
N VAL A 56 11.91 17.99 -10.39
CA VAL A 56 12.62 16.99 -9.55
C VAL A 56 11.77 15.79 -9.14
N VAL A 57 10.51 15.70 -9.58
CA VAL A 57 9.57 14.62 -9.24
C VAL A 57 8.99 13.89 -10.46
N PRO A 58 9.82 13.40 -11.40
CA PRO A 58 9.36 12.89 -12.70
C PRO A 58 8.33 11.74 -12.62
N THR A 59 8.44 10.87 -11.60
CA THR A 59 7.49 9.76 -11.41
C THR A 59 6.10 10.23 -10.97
N LEU A 60 6.00 11.38 -10.27
CA LEU A 60 4.72 11.96 -9.89
C LEU A 60 4.08 12.75 -11.04
N GLU A 61 4.83 13.08 -12.09
CA GLU A 61 4.35 13.85 -13.24
C GLU A 61 3.89 13.02 -14.44
N ARG A 62 4.21 11.73 -14.45
CA ARG A 62 3.77 10.77 -15.47
C ARG A 62 2.30 10.43 -15.31
#